data_AF-A0A356WPS6-F1
#
_entry.id   AF-A0A356WPS6-F1
#
_cell.length_a   1.000
_cell.length_b   1.000
_cell.length_c   1.000
_cell.angle_alpha   90.00
_cell.angle_beta   90.00
_cell.angle_gamma   90.00
#
_symmetry.space_group_name_H-M   'P 1'
#
loop_
_entity.id
_entity.type
_entity.pdbx_description
1 polymer ?
#
loop_
_entity_poly.entity_id
_entity_poly.type
_entity_poly.pdbx_seq_one_letter_code
_entity_poly.pdbx_strand_id
1 'polypeptide(L)' 'MTDYKNEDALVLFSGGQDSTTCLFWAKQTFRNVEALCFSYGQRHSLE' A
#
# COMPACT_ATOMS: atom_id res chain seq x y z
N MET A 1 -20.26 5.61 -7.69
CA MET A 1 -18.87 5.29 -7.28
C MET A 1 -17.99 5.63 -8.46
N THR A 2 -16.94 6.42 -8.22
CA THR A 2 -15.97 6.79 -9.25
C THR A 2 -15.20 5.54 -9.67
N ASP A 3 -15.08 5.31 -10.98
CA ASP A 3 -14.29 4.22 -11.53
C ASP A 3 -12.84 4.70 -11.71
N TYR A 4 -11.91 4.12 -10.95
CA TYR A 4 -10.49 4.50 -10.97
C TYR A 4 -9.66 3.58 -11.89
N LYS A 5 -10.31 2.83 -12.79
CA LYS A 5 -9.63 1.81 -13.63
C LYS A 5 -8.71 2.37 -14.71
N ASN A 6 -8.66 3.70 -14.86
CA ASN A 6 -7.71 4.38 -15.72
C ASN A 6 -6.57 5.08 -14.96
N GLU A 7 -6.60 5.04 -13.62
CA GLU A 7 -5.61 5.67 -12.76
C GLU A 7 -4.64 4.63 -12.18
N ASP A 8 -3.42 5.08 -11.91
CA ASP A 8 -2.39 4.30 -11.24
C ASP A 8 -2.27 4.79 -9.79
N ALA A 9 -1.93 3.89 -8.86
CA ALA A 9 -1.84 4.19 -7.43
C ALA A 9 -0.51 3.72 -6.83
N LEU A 10 0.03 4.54 -5.92
CA LEU A 10 1.16 4.19 -5.07
C LEU A 10 0.67 4.07 -3.63
N VAL A 11 0.91 2.92 -2.99
CA VAL A 11 0.51 2.67 -1.60
C VAL A 11 1.74 2.69 -0.72
N LEU A 12 1.77 3.59 0.25
CA LEU A 12 2.78 3.56 1.32
C LEU A 12 2.49 2.35 2.22
N PHE A 13 3.33 1.33 2.13
CA PHE A 13 3.09 0.04 2.76
C PHE A 13 4.02 -0.14 3.97
N SER A 14 3.44 -0.14 5.18
CA SER A 14 4.19 -0.32 6.43
C SER A 14 4.28 -1.78 6.89
N GLY A 15 3.49 -2.67 6.28
CA GLY A 15 3.31 -4.05 6.73
C GLY A 15 2.27 -4.22 7.84
N GLY A 16 1.71 -3.12 8.37
CA GLY A 16 0.61 -3.16 9.34
C GLY A 16 -0.75 -3.47 8.70
N GLN A 17 -1.74 -3.78 9.53
CA GLN A 17 -3.10 -4.15 9.11
C GLN A 17 -3.76 -3.08 8.22
N ASP A 18 -3.63 -1.81 8.59
CA ASP A 18 -4.26 -0.70 7.85
C ASP A 18 -3.64 -0.57 6.45
N SER A 19 -2.31 -0.56 6.38
CA SER A 19 -1.60 -0.46 5.11
C SER A 19 -1.85 -1.68 4.20
N THR A 20 -2.05 -2.86 4.78
CA THR A 20 -2.42 -4.09 4.07
C THR A 20 -3.84 -4.01 3.49
N THR A 21 -4.77 -3.47 4.29
CA THR A 21 -6.16 -3.27 3.85
C THR A 21 -6.23 -2.25 2.72
N CYS A 22 -5.50 -1.13 2.83
CA CYS A 22 -5.38 -0.13 1.77
C CYS A 22 -4.80 -0.72 0.48
N LEU A 23 -3.73 -1.52 0.58
CA LEU A 23 -3.13 -2.19 -0.59
C LEU A 23 -4.13 -3.15 -1.26
N PHE A 24 -4.87 -3.93 -0.47
CA PHE A 24 -5.89 -4.82 -1.00
C PHE A 24 -6.98 -4.07 -1.76
N TRP A 25 -7.53 -3.01 -1.14
CA TRP A 25 -8.55 -2.17 -1.77
C TRP A 25 -8.04 -1.49 -3.05
N ALA A 26 -6.82 -0.97 -3.02
CA ALA A 26 -6.22 -0.31 -4.17
C ALA A 26 -6.10 -1.28 -5.37
N LYS A 27 -5.66 -2.52 -5.13
CA LYS A 27 -5.55 -3.54 -6.18
C LYS A 27 -6.89 -3.91 -6.83
N GLN A 28 -8.01 -3.75 -6.11
CA GLN A 28 -9.34 -3.96 -6.68
C GLN A 28 -9.87 -2.73 -7.43
N THR A 29 -9.31 -1.56 -7.18
CA THR A 29 -9.86 -0.26 -7.59
C THR A 29 -9.12 0.36 -8.78
N PHE A 30 -7.79 0.33 -8.77
CA PHE A 30 -6.93 1.01 -9.75
C PHE A 30 -6.42 0.07 -10.85
N ARG A 31 -5.83 0.65 -11.89
CA ARG A 31 -5.22 -0.09 -13.02
C ARG A 31 -3.90 -0.73 -12.64
N ASN A 32 -2.96 0.09 -12.18
CA ASN A 32 -1.66 -0.33 -11.70
C ASN A 32 -1.49 0.12 -10.25
N VAL A 33 -0.97 -0.76 -9.42
CA VAL A 33 -0.74 -0.49 -8.00
C VAL A 33 0.66 -0.91 -7.64
N GLU A 34 1.44 0.04 -7.13
CA GLU A 34 2.78 -0.20 -6.62
C GLU A 34 2.83 0.07 -5.12
N ALA A 35 3.61 -0.73 -4.39
CA ALA A 35 3.77 -0.56 -2.95
C ALA A 35 5.16 0.02 -2.66
N LEU A 36 5.20 1.09 -1.88
CA LEU A 36 6.44 1.70 -1.42
C LEU A 36 6.64 1.39 0.07
N CYS A 37 7.71 0.66 0.40
CA CYS A 37 8.13 0.41 1.76
C CYS A 37 9.43 1.16 2.03
N PHE A 38 9.51 1.79 3.20
CA PHE A 38 10.77 2.34 3.70
C PHE A 38 11.26 1.53 4.90
N SER A 39 12.50 1.05 4.82
CA SER A 39 13.18 0.50 5.99
C SER A 39 13.90 1.64 6.69
N TYR A 40 13.21 2.32 7.61
CA TYR A 40 13.77 3.43 8.40
C TYR A 40 14.58 2.95 9.62
N GLY A 41 14.95 1.67 9.71
CA GLY A 41 15.63 1.10 10.87
C GLY A 41 14.73 1.10 12.10
N GLN A 42 13.62 0.37 12.05
CA GLN A 42 12.69 0.30 13.17
C GLN A 42 13.39 -0.16 14.46
N ARG A 43 13.13 0.54 15.57
CA ARG A 43 13.64 0.20 16.91
C ARG A 43 13.33 -1.24 17.36
N HIS A 44 12.34 -1.90 16.75
CA HIS A 44 11.92 -3.28 17.04
C HIS A 44 12.59 -4.35 16.15
N SER A 45 13.62 -4.02 15.34
CA SER A 45 14.41 -5.03 14.60
C SER A 45 15.38 -5.84 15.47
N LEU A 46 15.31 -5.71 16.80
CA LEU A 46 16.25 -6.29 17.77
C LEU A 46 15.57 -7.17 18.84
N GLU A 47 14.35 -7.65 18.58
CA GLU A 47 13.75 -8.73 19.38
C GLU A 47 13.98 -10.10 18.75
#